data_AF-A0A975K420-F1
#
_entry.id   AF-A0A975K420-F1
#
_cell.length_a   1.000
_cell.length_b   1.000
_cell.length_c   1.000
_cell.angle_alpha   90.00
_cell.angle_beta   90.00
_cell.angle_gamma   90.00
#
_symmetry.space_group_name_H-M   'P 1'
#
loop_
_entity.id
_entity.type
_entity.pdbx_description
1 polymer ?
#
loop_
_entity_poly.entity_id
_entity_poly.type
_entity_poly.pdbx_seq_one_letter_code
_entity_poly.pdbx_strand_id
1 'polypeptide(L)'
;MFDIGSSEFLLIVIVAVIVIGPKDLPRALYKVGQVVGKARGMARHFRTGIDAMVREVELEELEKKWAAQNQRILDEHPAEPEAEPASLPAPAAASAAVVEPASAVPGYGGEAEADAAPKGGAQA
;
A
#
# COMPACT_ATOMS: atom_id res chain seq x y z
N MET A 1 -35.34 -6.25 -18.18
CA MET A 1 -35.38 -6.81 -19.56
C MET A 1 -34.02 -7.29 -20.07
N PHE A 2 -33.10 -7.65 -19.16
CA PHE A 2 -31.91 -8.46 -19.45
C PHE A 2 -31.78 -9.46 -18.30
N ASP A 3 -32.53 -10.55 -18.40
CA ASP A 3 -32.42 -11.67 -17.46
C ASP A 3 -31.32 -12.59 -17.99
N ILE A 4 -30.06 -12.18 -17.81
CA ILE A 4 -28.92 -13.03 -18.12
C ILE A 4 -28.66 -13.87 -16.87
N GLY A 5 -29.31 -15.03 -16.85
CA GLY A 5 -29.06 -16.07 -15.86
C GLY A 5 -27.86 -16.94 -16.24
N SER A 6 -27.58 -17.91 -15.38
CA SER A 6 -26.60 -18.96 -15.64
C SER A 6 -26.96 -19.79 -16.89
N SER A 7 -28.25 -19.98 -17.16
CA SER A 7 -28.79 -20.64 -18.35
C SER A 7 -28.44 -19.93 -19.66
N GLU A 8 -28.69 -18.62 -19.73
CA GLU A 8 -28.41 -17.80 -20.91
C GLU A 8 -26.91 -17.75 -21.20
N PHE A 9 -26.09 -17.67 -20.15
CA PHE A 9 -24.63 -17.71 -20.31
C PHE A 9 -24.16 -19.05 -20.91
N LEU A 10 -24.72 -20.17 -20.45
CA LEU A 10 -24.41 -21.49 -21.01
C LEU A 10 -24.80 -21.58 -22.50
N LEU A 11 -25.98 -21.06 -22.86
CA LEU A 11 -26.44 -21.04 -24.25
C LEU A 11 -25.49 -20.21 -25.14
N ILE A 12 -25.05 -19.04 -24.69
CA ILE A 12 -24.09 -18.20 -25.41
C ILE A 12 -22.76 -18.96 -25.61
N VAL A 13 -22.26 -19.65 -24.57
CA VAL A 13 -21.03 -20.44 -24.67
C VAL A 13 -21.17 -21.57 -25.69
N ILE A 14 -22.30 -22.29 -25.68
CA ILE A 14 -22.55 -23.36 -26.66
C ILE A 14 -22.57 -22.79 -28.09
N VAL A 15 -23.31 -21.70 -28.31
CA VAL A 15 -23.37 -21.04 -29.63
C VAL A 15 -21.99 -20.56 -30.06
N ALA A 16 -21.21 -19.96 -29.15
CA ALA A 16 -19.85 -19.52 -29.44
C ALA A 16 -18.94 -20.69 -29.84
N VAL A 17 -19.04 -21.84 -29.16
CA VAL A 17 -18.29 -23.06 -29.52
C VAL A 17 -18.67 -23.56 -30.91
N ILE A 18 -19.95 -23.52 -31.28
CA ILE A 18 -20.41 -23.98 -32.60
C ILE A 18 -19.94 -23.04 -33.71
N VAL A 19 -20.08 -21.73 -33.51
CA VAL A 19 -19.75 -20.72 -34.53
C VAL A 19 -18.24 -20.59 -34.74
N ILE A 20 -17.48 -20.53 -33.66
CA ILE A 20 -16.02 -20.34 -33.71
C ILE A 20 -15.31 -21.68 -33.90
N GLY A 21 -15.89 -22.76 -33.36
CA GLY A 21 -15.28 -24.08 -33.28
C GLY A 21 -14.65 -24.34 -31.90
N PRO A 22 -14.76 -25.58 -31.36
CA PRO A 22 -14.26 -25.92 -30.02
C PRO A 22 -12.75 -25.83 -29.87
N LYS A 23 -11.99 -25.96 -30.97
CA LYS A 23 -10.52 -25.85 -30.97
C LYS A 23 -10.04 -24.40 -31.09
N ASP A 24 -10.84 -23.54 -31.72
CA ASP A 24 -10.48 -22.15 -32.00
C ASP A 24 -10.94 -21.21 -30.90
N LEU A 25 -12.03 -21.52 -30.20
CA LEU A 25 -12.49 -20.76 -29.03
C LEU A 25 -11.39 -20.59 -27.96
N PRO A 26 -10.68 -21.64 -27.48
CA PRO A 26 -9.61 -21.44 -26.51
C PRO A 26 -8.51 -20.54 -27.09
N ARG A 27 -8.13 -20.73 -28.35
CA ARG A 27 -7.11 -19.88 -29.00
C ARG A 27 -7.55 -18.42 -29.11
N ALA A 28 -8.82 -18.16 -29.37
CA ALA A 28 -9.40 -16.82 -29.40
C ALA A 28 -9.41 -16.17 -28.01
N LEU A 29 -9.82 -16.92 -26.98
CA LEU A 29 -9.76 -16.47 -25.59
C LEU A 29 -8.32 -16.13 -25.16
N TYR A 30 -7.33 -16.92 -25.57
CA TYR A 30 -5.92 -16.59 -25.32
C TYR A 30 -5.51 -15.24 -25.95
N LYS A 31 -5.91 -14.97 -27.20
CA LYS A 31 -5.59 -13.71 -27.87
C LYS A 31 -6.25 -12.52 -27.16
N VAL A 32 -7.54 -12.63 -26.87
CA VAL A 32 -8.30 -11.59 -26.14
C VAL A 32 -7.72 -11.39 -24.75
N GLY A 33 -7.46 -12.48 -24.03
CA GLY A 33 -6.87 -12.46 -22.69
C GLY A 33 -5.49 -11.82 -22.65
N GLN A 34 -4.65 -12.02 -23.67
CA GLN A 34 -3.36 -11.34 -23.78
C GLN A 34 -3.52 -9.82 -23.95
N VAL A 35 -4.48 -9.37 -24.75
CA VAL A 35 -4.77 -7.93 -24.93
C VAL A 35 -5.30 -7.33 -23.64
N VAL A 36 -6.29 -7.97 -23.02
CA VAL A 36 -6.87 -7.54 -21.74
C VAL A 36 -5.81 -7.55 -20.63
N GLY A 37 -4.95 -8.57 -20.60
CA GLY A 37 -3.86 -8.68 -19.62
C GLY A 37 -2.83 -7.57 -19.76
N LYS A 38 -2.45 -7.21 -21.00
CA LYS A 38 -1.58 -6.06 -21.28
C LYS A 38 -2.24 -4.75 -20.85
N ALA A 39 -3.52 -4.56 -21.18
CA ALA A 39 -4.28 -3.38 -20.76
C ALA A 39 -4.37 -3.29 -19.22
N ARG A 40 -4.60 -4.41 -18.53
CA ARG A 40 -4.62 -4.50 -17.06
C ARG A 40 -3.25 -4.22 -16.46
N GLY A 41 -2.16 -4.66 -17.10
CA GLY A 41 -0.78 -4.31 -16.74
C GLY A 41 -0.54 -2.81 -16.84
N MET A 42 -0.89 -2.23 -17.98
CA MET A 42 -0.76 -0.80 -18.23
C MET A 42 -1.60 0.04 -17.23
N ALA A 43 -2.84 -0.37 -16.96
CA ALA A 43 -3.71 0.28 -15.98
C ALA A 43 -3.14 0.27 -14.55
N ARG A 44 -2.33 -0.75 -14.19
CA ARG A 44 -1.62 -0.78 -12.91
C ARG A 44 -0.54 0.30 -12.85
N HIS A 45 0.23 0.48 -13.91
CA HIS A 45 1.22 1.56 -14.00
C HIS A 45 0.56 2.95 -14.00
N PHE A 46 -0.59 3.11 -14.68
CA PHE A 46 -1.36 4.34 -14.62
C PHE A 46 -1.91 4.63 -13.23
N ARG A 47 -2.38 3.63 -12.48
CA ARG A 47 -2.76 3.82 -11.08
C ARG A 47 -1.59 4.34 -10.25
N THR A 48 -0.41 3.74 -10.37
CA THR A 48 0.77 4.21 -9.66
C THR A 48 1.17 5.65 -10.06
N GLY A 49 1.04 6.00 -11.34
CA GLY A 49 1.31 7.36 -11.82
C GLY A 49 0.27 8.40 -11.36
N ILE A 50 -1.01 8.00 -11.33
CA ILE A 50 -2.10 8.84 -10.79
C ILE A 50 -1.94 8.99 -9.29
N ASP A 51 -1.65 7.93 -8.53
CA ASP A 51 -1.41 8.01 -7.09
C ASP A 51 -0.24 8.95 -6.77
N ALA A 52 0.81 8.96 -7.58
CA ALA A 52 1.93 9.90 -7.45
C ALA A 52 1.50 11.36 -7.72
N MET A 53 0.70 11.60 -8.78
CA MET A 53 0.16 12.93 -9.08
C MET A 53 -0.84 13.41 -8.02
N VAL A 54 -1.71 12.53 -7.54
CA VAL A 54 -2.69 12.84 -6.49
C VAL A 54 -1.96 13.22 -5.21
N ARG A 55 -0.89 12.49 -4.86
CA ARG A 55 -0.04 12.86 -3.72
C ARG A 55 0.53 14.27 -3.87
N GLU A 56 0.97 14.64 -5.07
CA GLU A 56 1.49 15.99 -5.35
C GLU A 56 0.40 17.07 -5.24
N VAL A 57 -0.80 16.82 -5.77
CA VAL A 57 -1.94 17.76 -5.69
C VAL A 57 -2.45 17.89 -4.26
N GLU A 58 -2.48 16.80 -3.48
CA GLU A 58 -2.78 16.84 -2.05
C GLU A 58 -1.76 17.68 -1.28
N LEU A 59 -0.47 17.60 -1.65
CA LEU A 59 0.59 18.40 -1.03
C LEU A 59 0.45 19.89 -1.34
N GLU A 60 0.17 20.28 -2.60
CA GLU A 60 -0.09 21.68 -2.97
C GLU A 60 -1.31 22.26 -2.22
N GLU A 61 -2.38 21.48 -2.07
CA GLU A 61 -3.56 21.92 -1.32
C GLU A 61 -3.30 22.04 0.18
N LEU A 62 -2.48 21.16 0.75
CA LEU A 62 -2.06 21.21 2.16
C LEU A 62 -1.18 22.43 2.42
N GLU A 63 -0.22 22.73 1.55
CA GLU A 63 0.67 23.88 1.66
C GLU A 63 -0.10 25.21 1.59
N LYS A 64 -1.10 25.28 0.70
CA LYS A 64 -1.97 26.44 0.56
C LYS A 64 -2.86 26.66 1.80
N LYS A 65 -3.36 25.58 2.39
CA LYS A 65 -4.12 25.63 3.66
C LYS A 65 -3.22 26.05 4.83
N TRP A 66 -1.99 25.55 4.88
CA TRP A 66 -1.01 25.90 5.90
C TRP A 66 -0.58 27.37 5.80
N ALA A 67 -0.27 27.86 4.60
CA ALA A 67 0.07 29.26 4.35
C ALA A 67 -1.07 30.22 4.73
N ALA A 68 -2.31 29.86 4.38
CA ALA A 68 -3.49 30.64 4.75
C ALA A 68 -3.76 30.64 6.28
N GLN A 69 -3.47 29.54 6.97
CA GLN A 69 -3.53 29.51 8.44
C GLN A 69 -2.41 30.32 9.08
N ASN A 70 -1.17 30.18 8.59
CA ASN A 70 -0.01 30.88 9.13
C ASN A 70 -0.14 32.40 8.99
N GLN A 71 -0.69 32.89 7.87
CA GLN A 71 -1.02 34.31 7.70
C GLN A 71 -2.05 34.80 8.71
N ARG A 72 -3.11 34.01 8.98
CA ARG A 72 -4.09 34.37 10.02
C ARG A 72 -3.47 34.45 11.41
N ILE A 73 -2.56 33.54 11.74
CA ILE A 73 -1.86 33.55 13.03
C ILE A 73 -0.94 34.77 13.16
N LEU A 74 -0.28 35.18 12.07
CA LEU A 74 0.56 36.39 12.02
C LEU A 74 -0.26 37.68 12.15
N ASP A 75 -1.47 37.70 11.58
CA ASP A 75 -2.39 38.85 11.68
C ASP A 75 -3.03 38.95 13.08
N GLU A 76 -3.31 37.81 13.73
CA GLU A 76 -3.88 37.75 15.09
C GLU A 76 -2.84 37.96 16.20
N HIS A 77 -1.56 37.64 15.94
CA HIS A 77 -0.44 37.89 16.84
C HIS A 77 0.70 38.61 16.11
N PRO A 78 0.62 39.94 15.96
CA PRO A 78 1.78 40.75 15.58
C PRO A 78 2.88 40.45 16.60
N ALA A 79 4.05 40.02 16.13
CA ALA A 79 5.18 39.72 16.99
C ALA A 79 5.59 40.99 17.76
N GLU A 80 5.04 41.16 18.96
CA GLU A 80 5.58 42.10 19.93
C GLU A 80 6.98 41.61 20.32
N PRO A 81 8.00 42.50 20.26
CA PRO A 81 9.36 42.13 20.59
C PRO A 81 9.50 42.14 22.11
N GLU A 82 8.92 41.17 22.81
CA GLU A 82 9.18 40.99 24.24
C GLU A 82 10.22 39.90 24.44
N ALA A 83 11.46 40.37 24.57
CA ALA A 83 12.46 39.70 25.36
C ALA A 83 11.92 39.45 26.78
N GLU A 84 11.96 38.21 27.27
CA GLU A 84 12.67 37.88 28.52
C GLU A 84 12.70 36.35 28.75
N PRO A 85 13.87 35.77 29.08
CA PRO A 85 14.02 34.33 29.29
C PRO A 85 13.47 33.95 30.68
N ALA A 86 12.19 33.58 30.73
CA ALA A 86 11.59 33.05 31.95
C ALA A 86 12.12 31.64 32.25
N SER A 87 13.12 31.61 33.13
CA SER A 87 13.72 30.47 33.83
C SER A 87 12.75 29.33 34.16
N LEU A 88 13.04 28.13 33.63
CA LEU A 88 12.42 26.89 34.08
C LEU A 88 13.00 26.50 35.45
N PRO A 89 12.19 26.30 36.51
CA PRO A 89 12.68 25.66 37.72
C PRO A 89 12.94 24.18 37.44
N ALA A 90 14.17 23.74 37.66
CA ALA A 90 14.54 22.32 37.59
C ALA A 90 13.99 21.58 38.82
N PRO A 91 13.17 20.52 38.67
CA PRO A 91 12.91 19.61 39.77
C PRO A 91 14.09 18.64 39.91
N ALA A 92 14.92 18.93 40.92
CA ALA A 92 15.86 17.98 41.47
C ALA A 92 15.13 16.78 42.09
N ALA A 93 15.64 15.59 41.77
CA ALA A 93 15.65 14.37 42.60
C ALA A 93 14.34 13.91 43.26
N ALA A 94 13.75 12.85 42.70
CA ALA A 94 13.13 11.79 43.49
C ALA A 94 13.32 10.45 42.78
N SER A 95 14.45 9.83 43.11
CA SER A 95 14.70 8.40 42.93
C SER A 95 13.72 7.59 43.79
N ALA A 96 13.29 6.44 43.25
CA ALA A 96 12.80 5.22 43.90
C ALA A 96 11.34 4.84 43.59
N ALA A 97 11.17 3.89 42.67
CA ALA A 97 10.36 2.69 42.92
C ALA A 97 10.52 1.70 41.75
N VAL A 98 11.38 0.72 41.98
CA VAL A 98 11.49 -0.55 41.27
C VAL A 98 10.13 -1.25 41.23
N VAL A 99 9.66 -1.66 40.05
CA VAL A 99 8.89 -2.91 39.86
C VAL A 99 9.17 -3.46 38.46
N GLU A 100 9.92 -4.56 38.40
CA GLU A 100 9.98 -5.53 37.29
C GLU A 100 9.94 -6.93 37.96
N PRO A 101 9.56 -8.04 37.32
CA PRO A 101 8.85 -8.27 36.05
C PRO A 101 7.62 -9.20 36.21
N ALA A 102 6.62 -9.08 35.34
CA ALA A 102 5.55 -10.09 35.23
C ALA A 102 5.40 -10.59 33.79
N SER A 103 5.98 -11.78 33.58
CA SER A 103 5.58 -12.84 32.64
C SER A 103 5.27 -12.44 31.18
N ALA A 104 6.29 -12.64 30.33
CA ALA A 104 6.15 -12.75 28.89
C ALA A 104 5.93 -14.22 28.44
N VAL A 105 5.43 -14.35 27.21
CA VAL A 105 5.21 -15.51 26.30
C VAL A 105 3.90 -16.30 26.49
N PRO A 106 3.14 -16.61 25.40
CA PRO A 106 3.61 -17.14 24.11
C PRO A 106 3.09 -16.36 22.87
N GLY A 107 3.62 -16.45 21.66
CA GLY A 107 4.62 -17.31 21.04
C GLY A 107 4.28 -17.39 19.54
N TYR A 108 5.24 -17.09 18.65
CA TYR A 108 5.35 -17.63 17.28
C TYR A 108 6.55 -16.97 16.58
N GLY A 109 7.52 -17.76 16.10
CA GLY A 109 8.53 -17.24 15.18
C GLY A 109 9.86 -18.00 15.14
N GLY A 110 9.94 -18.97 14.23
CA GLY A 110 11.12 -19.16 13.38
C GLY A 110 12.38 -19.74 14.00
N GLU A 111 12.41 -21.06 14.19
CA GLU A 111 13.66 -21.81 14.21
C GLU A 111 14.15 -21.99 12.77
N ALA A 112 15.05 -21.09 12.36
CA ALA A 112 15.97 -21.32 11.26
C ALA A 112 17.12 -22.19 11.80
N GLU A 113 16.98 -23.51 11.65
CA GLU A 113 18.07 -24.44 11.95
C GLU A 113 18.98 -24.54 10.73
N ALA A 114 20.13 -23.88 10.84
CA ALA A 114 21.27 -24.05 9.97
C ALA A 114 21.96 -25.36 10.35
N ASP A 115 21.84 -26.38 9.51
CA ASP A 115 22.71 -27.55 9.57
C ASP A 115 23.81 -27.45 8.52
N ALA A 116 25.03 -27.64 9.01
CA ALA A 116 26.28 -27.54 8.28
C ALA A 116 26.77 -28.96 8.01
N ALA A 117 26.96 -29.32 6.73
CA ALA A 117 27.80 -30.44 6.35
C ALA A 117 28.54 -30.16 5.04
N PRO A 118 29.89 -30.09 5.05
CA PRO A 118 30.71 -30.07 3.84
C PRO A 118 31.07 -31.52 3.45
N LYS A 119 31.18 -31.81 2.14
CA LYS A 119 32.16 -32.74 1.53
C LYS A 119 31.95 -32.98 0.03
N GLY A 120 33.05 -32.83 -0.73
CA GLY A 120 33.38 -33.49 -2.02
C GLY A 120 32.59 -33.02 -3.24
N GLY A 121 33.16 -32.66 -4.39
CA GLY A 121 34.41 -33.09 -5.02
C GLY A 121 34.08 -33.82 -6.34
N ALA A 122 34.73 -33.39 -7.43
CA ALA A 122 34.72 -33.93 -8.82
C ALA A 122 33.51 -33.52 -9.69
N GLN A 123 33.66 -32.67 -10.73
CA GLN A 123 34.31 -32.90 -12.04
C GLN A 123 33.76 -34.11 -12.81
N ALA A 124 32.95 -33.82 -13.84
CA ALA A 124 33.02 -34.38 -15.20
C ALA A 124 32.07 -33.59 -16.11
#